data_AF-J9T8S4-F1
#
_entry.id   AF-J9T8S4-F1
#
_cell.length_a   1.000
_cell.length_b   1.000
_cell.length_c   1.000
_cell.angle_alpha   90.00
_cell.angle_beta   90.00
_cell.angle_gamma   90.00
#
_symmetry.space_group_name_H-M   'P 1'
#
loop_
_entity.id
_entity.type
_entity.pdbx_description
1 polymer ?
#
loop_
_entity_poly.entity_id
_entity_poly.type
_entity_poly.pdbx_seq_one_letter_code
_entity_poly.pdbx_strand_id
1 'polypeptide(L)'
;SLTVLDTLANLGLLLFLFLVGLEIDLTSLRRTGKKAISIAAAGMLLPFGMGIVTSFAFPEASSSGDSSKVVPFIIFMGVALSITAFGVLARILAELKLLTTDLGRISMSAAAINDVAAWVLLALAVSLSGDRNSPLVPLWVLLSGIAFVIACFLIVPRIFKLIARRCPEGEPIGEMYVCVALCSVLIAGFATDAIGIHAIFGAFVMGVLFPKGHFA
;
A
#
# COMPACT_ATOMS: atom_id res chain seq x y z
N SER A 1 1.22 -10.33 26.93
CA SER A 1 2.56 -9.93 26.41
C SER A 1 2.36 -9.02 25.22
N LEU A 2 3.11 -7.91 25.13
CA LEU A 2 2.98 -6.91 24.04
C LEU A 2 3.02 -7.54 22.64
N THR A 3 3.84 -8.57 22.45
CA THR A 3 3.98 -9.32 21.20
C THR A 3 2.70 -10.04 20.77
N VAL A 4 1.93 -10.60 21.70
CA VAL A 4 0.65 -11.26 21.38
C VAL A 4 -0.39 -10.22 20.98
N LEU A 5 -0.39 -9.05 21.62
CA LEU A 5 -1.30 -7.96 21.26
C LEU A 5 -0.97 -7.38 19.87
N ASP A 6 0.31 -7.19 19.57
CA ASP A 6 0.79 -6.65 18.29
C ASP A 6 0.50 -7.60 17.11
N THR A 7 0.75 -8.89 17.30
CA THR A 7 0.41 -9.91 16.30
C THR A 7 -1.10 -9.98 16.04
N LEU A 8 -1.93 -9.94 17.09
CA LEU A 8 -3.39 -9.89 16.93
C LEU A 8 -3.85 -8.62 16.21
N ALA A 9 -3.26 -7.46 16.56
CA ALA A 9 -3.59 -6.18 15.96
C ALA A 9 -3.25 -6.16 14.46
N ASN A 10 -2.08 -6.66 14.08
CA ASN A 10 -1.67 -6.77 12.69
C ASN A 10 -2.56 -7.74 11.90
N LEU A 11 -2.92 -8.90 12.48
CA LEU A 11 -3.86 -9.83 11.86
C LEU A 11 -5.24 -9.18 11.64
N GLY A 12 -5.76 -8.49 12.64
CA GLY A 12 -7.03 -7.76 12.55
C GLY A 12 -7.01 -6.68 11.48
N LEU A 13 -5.93 -5.89 11.42
CA LEU A 13 -5.76 -4.84 10.41
C LEU A 13 -5.63 -5.41 8.99
N LEU A 14 -4.96 -6.55 8.85
CA LEU A 14 -4.80 -7.27 7.59
C LEU A 14 -6.15 -7.77 7.07
N LEU A 15 -6.95 -8.44 7.90
CA LEU A 15 -8.31 -8.87 7.54
C LEU A 15 -9.24 -7.68 7.27
N PHE A 16 -9.10 -6.61 8.04
CA PHE A 16 -9.89 -5.40 7.85
C PHE A 16 -9.58 -4.73 6.50
N LEU A 17 -8.32 -4.59 6.10
CA LEU A 17 -7.97 -4.03 4.79
C LEU A 17 -8.36 -4.94 3.62
N PHE A 18 -8.43 -6.26 3.84
CA PHE A 18 -9.06 -7.14 2.87
C PHE A 18 -10.55 -6.80 2.67
N LEU A 19 -11.32 -6.64 3.76
CA LEU A 19 -12.73 -6.22 3.68
C LEU A 19 -12.89 -4.87 2.99
N VAL A 20 -12.03 -3.90 3.31
CA VAL A 20 -12.01 -2.60 2.62
C VAL A 20 -11.72 -2.76 1.12
N GLY A 21 -10.78 -3.64 0.75
CA GLY A 21 -10.50 -3.97 -0.64
C GLY A 21 -11.73 -4.54 -1.36
N LEU A 22 -12.49 -5.42 -0.70
CA LEU A 22 -13.73 -5.99 -1.24
C LEU A 22 -14.80 -4.93 -1.56
N GLU A 23 -14.80 -3.79 -0.87
CA GLU A 23 -15.76 -2.70 -1.14
C GLU A 23 -15.34 -1.83 -2.34
N ILE A 24 -14.05 -1.81 -2.69
CA ILE A 24 -13.51 -0.87 -3.70
C ILE A 24 -13.63 -1.42 -5.12
N ASP A 25 -14.28 -0.66 -6.01
CA ASP A 25 -14.34 -0.95 -7.44
C ASP A 25 -13.14 -0.34 -8.19
N LEU A 26 -12.29 -1.21 -8.75
CA LEU A 26 -11.13 -0.86 -9.59
C LEU A 26 -11.49 -0.01 -10.79
N THR A 27 -12.65 -0.24 -11.40
CA THR A 27 -13.07 0.46 -12.62
C THR A 27 -13.26 1.94 -12.33
N SER A 28 -13.91 2.23 -11.19
CA SER A 28 -14.07 3.61 -10.76
C SER A 28 -12.79 4.24 -10.27
N LEU A 29 -11.89 3.48 -9.63
CA LEU A 29 -10.59 3.96 -9.17
C LEU A 29 -9.75 4.46 -10.36
N ARG A 30 -9.75 3.72 -11.47
CA ARG A 30 -9.05 4.11 -12.69
C ARG A 30 -9.62 5.38 -13.34
N ARG A 31 -10.94 5.58 -13.27
CA ARG A 31 -11.63 6.74 -13.87
C ARG A 31 -11.29 8.05 -13.15
N THR A 32 -11.06 8.01 -11.84
CA THR A 32 -10.73 9.18 -11.01
C THR A 32 -9.24 9.51 -10.94
N GLY A 33 -8.38 8.68 -11.55
CA GLY A 33 -6.92 8.77 -11.42
C GLY A 33 -6.31 10.14 -11.76
N LYS A 34 -6.81 10.87 -12.77
CA LYS A 34 -6.28 12.20 -13.12
C LYS A 34 -6.45 13.23 -12.00
N LYS A 35 -7.61 13.23 -11.32
CA LYS A 35 -7.87 14.11 -10.18
C LYS A 35 -7.04 13.68 -8.97
N ALA A 36 -6.94 12.36 -8.76
CA ALA A 36 -6.16 11.78 -7.68
C ALA A 36 -4.67 12.16 -7.77
N ILE A 37 -4.06 12.16 -8.96
CA ILE A 37 -2.67 12.60 -9.16
C ILE A 37 -2.46 14.05 -8.73
N SER A 38 -3.38 14.96 -9.09
CA SER A 38 -3.27 16.36 -8.70
C SER A 38 -3.36 16.54 -7.18
N ILE A 39 -4.24 15.78 -6.52
CA ILE A 39 -4.42 15.84 -5.06
C ILE A 39 -3.22 15.19 -4.35
N ALA A 40 -2.73 14.06 -4.85
CA ALA A 40 -1.52 13.40 -4.40
C ALA A 40 -0.31 14.36 -4.47
N ALA A 41 -0.10 14.97 -5.64
CA ALA A 41 0.97 15.94 -5.85
C ALA A 41 0.86 17.15 -4.92
N ALA A 42 -0.33 17.76 -4.79
CA ALA A 42 -0.52 18.88 -3.88
C ALA A 42 -0.29 18.49 -2.41
N GLY A 43 -0.80 17.32 -2.01
CA GLY A 43 -0.67 16.78 -0.66
C GLY A 43 0.74 16.31 -0.30
N MET A 44 1.57 15.99 -1.29
CA MET A 44 2.97 15.59 -1.08
C MET A 44 3.93 16.78 -1.22
N LEU A 45 3.82 17.59 -2.29
CA LEU A 45 4.79 18.66 -2.59
C LEU A 45 4.84 19.74 -1.49
N LEU A 46 3.69 20.08 -0.91
CA LEU A 46 3.60 21.11 0.14
C LEU A 46 4.35 20.68 1.42
N PRO A 47 4.01 19.55 2.07
CA PRO A 47 4.77 19.08 3.24
C PRO A 47 6.21 18.70 2.89
N PHE A 48 6.49 18.24 1.67
CA PHE A 48 7.86 17.95 1.23
C PHE A 48 8.70 19.22 1.21
N GLY A 49 8.16 20.31 0.66
CA GLY A 49 8.78 21.63 0.70
C GLY A 49 9.01 22.12 2.13
N MET A 50 8.03 21.92 3.02
CA MET A 50 8.23 22.21 4.45
C MET A 50 9.34 21.36 5.07
N GLY A 51 9.47 20.09 4.67
CA GLY A 51 10.55 19.21 5.11
C GLY A 51 11.93 19.65 4.64
N ILE A 52 12.03 20.19 3.43
CA ILE A 52 13.26 20.84 2.96
C ILE A 52 13.60 22.04 3.85
N VAL A 53 12.63 22.91 4.13
CA VAL A 53 12.84 24.11 4.97
C VAL A 53 13.26 23.73 6.38
N THR A 54 12.60 22.76 7.01
CA THR A 54 12.96 22.30 8.36
C THR A 54 14.31 21.60 8.38
N SER A 55 14.75 20.97 7.29
CA SER A 55 16.10 20.39 7.19
C SER A 55 17.20 21.44 7.37
N PHE A 56 16.98 22.68 6.92
CA PHE A 56 17.93 23.79 7.13
C PHE A 56 17.92 24.33 8.56
N ALA A 57 16.84 24.10 9.32
CA ALA A 57 16.76 24.47 10.73
C ALA A 57 17.57 23.53 11.66
N PHE A 58 18.03 22.39 11.14
CA PHE A 58 18.93 21.46 11.84
C PHE A 58 20.29 21.32 11.14
N PRO A 59 21.13 22.38 11.10
CA PRO A 59 22.43 22.33 10.43
C PRO A 59 23.35 21.25 11.00
N GLU A 60 23.31 21.00 12.31
CA GLU A 60 24.17 20.02 13.00
C GLU A 60 23.93 18.57 12.56
N ALA A 61 22.70 18.22 12.17
CA ALA A 61 22.39 16.91 11.58
C ALA A 61 22.91 16.78 10.13
N SER A 62 23.06 17.92 9.44
CA SER A 62 23.59 18.03 8.08
C SER A 62 25.12 18.23 8.04
N SER A 63 25.73 18.71 9.13
CA SER A 63 27.11 19.22 9.20
C SER A 63 28.10 18.27 9.87
N SER A 64 27.86 16.95 9.82
CA SER A 64 28.85 15.94 10.23
C SER A 64 30.09 15.83 9.30
N GLY A 65 30.45 16.92 8.62
CA GLY A 65 31.72 17.09 7.88
C GLY A 65 31.72 16.54 6.46
N ASP A 66 30.68 15.82 6.04
CA ASP A 66 30.63 15.17 4.73
C ASP A 66 29.49 15.75 3.89
N SER A 67 29.82 16.66 2.97
CA SER A 67 28.85 17.32 2.08
C SER A 67 28.04 16.33 1.22
N SER A 68 28.46 15.06 1.14
CA SER A 68 27.75 13.99 0.45
C SER A 68 26.43 13.57 1.12
N LYS A 69 26.25 13.81 2.43
CA LYS A 69 25.07 13.33 3.20
C LYS A 69 23.93 14.33 3.33
N VAL A 70 24.15 15.59 2.93
CA VAL A 70 23.16 16.68 3.02
C VAL A 70 21.95 16.42 2.12
N VAL A 71 22.17 16.02 0.87
CA VAL A 71 21.08 15.77 -0.10
C VAL A 71 20.20 14.59 0.32
N PRO A 72 20.75 13.42 0.71
CA PRO A 72 19.97 12.31 1.30
C PRO A 72 19.12 12.74 2.49
N PHE A 73 19.68 13.53 3.40
CA PHE A 73 18.97 14.00 4.60
C PHE A 73 17.78 14.89 4.24
N ILE A 74 17.95 15.82 3.30
CA ILE A 74 16.85 16.68 2.81
C ILE A 74 15.74 15.86 2.18
N ILE A 75 16.09 14.88 1.32
CA ILE A 75 15.08 14.00 0.70
C ILE A 75 14.38 13.17 1.78
N PHE A 76 15.12 12.61 2.73
CA PHE A 76 14.55 11.82 3.83
C PHE A 76 13.58 12.63 4.68
N MET A 77 13.94 13.86 5.06
CA MET A 77 13.08 14.77 5.82
C MET A 77 11.83 15.18 5.03
N GLY A 78 11.99 15.48 3.74
CA GLY A 78 10.86 15.77 2.85
C GLY A 78 9.89 14.60 2.76
N VAL A 79 10.40 13.37 2.57
CA VAL A 79 9.59 12.15 2.54
C VAL A 79 8.90 11.90 3.88
N ALA A 80 9.63 11.97 4.99
CA ALA A 80 9.11 11.71 6.33
C ALA A 80 7.92 12.61 6.70
N LEU A 81 7.96 13.88 6.29
CA LEU A 81 6.88 14.84 6.55
C LEU A 81 5.70 14.73 5.56
N SER A 82 5.89 14.04 4.43
CA SER A 82 4.89 13.93 3.36
C SER A 82 4.17 12.58 3.31
N ILE A 83 4.69 11.55 3.99
CA ILE A 83 4.07 10.22 4.01
C ILE A 83 2.73 10.28 4.72
N THR A 84 1.71 9.74 4.05
CA THR A 84 0.37 9.54 4.61
C THR A 84 0.14 8.06 4.84
N ALA A 85 -0.30 7.67 6.03
CA ALA A 85 -0.58 6.27 6.36
C ALA A 85 -1.85 5.78 5.62
N PHE A 86 -1.65 5.07 4.50
CA PHE A 86 -2.71 4.53 3.66
C PHE A 86 -3.75 3.70 4.44
N GLY A 87 -3.29 2.78 5.29
CA GLY A 87 -4.17 1.89 6.05
C GLY A 87 -5.09 2.63 7.04
N VAL A 88 -4.60 3.71 7.65
CA VAL A 88 -5.40 4.54 8.57
C VAL A 88 -6.46 5.32 7.80
N LEU A 89 -6.11 5.89 6.64
CA LEU A 89 -7.08 6.57 5.78
C LEU A 89 -8.18 5.61 5.29
N ALA A 90 -7.78 4.44 4.82
CA ALA A 90 -8.68 3.39 4.37
C ALA A 90 -9.66 3.00 5.48
N ARG A 91 -9.16 2.89 6.72
CA ARG A 91 -9.98 2.61 7.90
C ARG A 91 -10.99 3.70 8.20
N ILE A 92 -10.57 4.95 8.26
CA ILE A 92 -11.46 6.08 8.53
C ILE A 92 -12.57 6.16 7.48
N LEU A 93 -12.23 6.00 6.20
CA LEU A 93 -13.22 6.04 5.12
C LEU A 93 -14.21 4.87 5.18
N ALA A 94 -13.76 3.68 5.61
CA ALA A 94 -14.64 2.54 5.82
C ALA A 94 -15.61 2.76 6.99
N GLU A 95 -15.09 3.21 8.12
CA GLU A 95 -15.88 3.50 9.32
C GLU A 95 -16.94 4.59 9.04
N LEU A 96 -16.60 5.58 8.20
CA LEU A 96 -17.53 6.63 7.75
C LEU A 96 -18.42 6.20 6.57
N LYS A 97 -18.29 4.98 6.06
CA LYS A 97 -19.02 4.46 4.87
C LYS A 97 -18.84 5.32 3.62
N LEU A 98 -17.67 5.94 3.47
CA LEU A 98 -17.33 6.84 2.36
C LEU A 98 -16.51 6.15 1.26
N LEU A 99 -16.03 4.92 1.44
CA LEU A 99 -15.14 4.22 0.49
C LEU A 99 -15.69 4.11 -0.93
N THR A 100 -17.01 3.96 -1.08
CA THR A 100 -17.66 3.80 -2.37
C THR A 100 -18.04 5.14 -3.03
N THR A 101 -17.94 6.25 -2.30
CA THR A 101 -18.22 7.60 -2.81
C THR A 101 -17.09 8.10 -3.71
N ASP A 102 -17.38 9.09 -4.56
CA ASP A 102 -16.36 9.72 -5.40
C ASP A 102 -15.20 10.30 -4.59
N LEU A 103 -15.50 10.90 -3.43
CA LEU A 103 -14.50 11.41 -2.49
C LEU A 103 -13.61 10.29 -1.95
N GLY A 104 -14.20 9.19 -1.48
CA GLY A 104 -13.43 8.05 -0.96
C GLY A 104 -12.53 7.43 -2.02
N ARG A 105 -13.05 7.23 -3.24
CA ARG A 105 -12.29 6.67 -4.37
C ARG A 105 -11.12 7.57 -4.81
N ILE A 106 -11.33 8.88 -4.85
CA ILE A 106 -10.28 9.86 -5.16
C ILE A 106 -9.21 9.85 -4.06
N SER A 107 -9.60 9.89 -2.79
CA SER A 107 -8.67 9.90 -1.65
C SER A 107 -7.84 8.62 -1.57
N MET A 108 -8.46 7.45 -1.76
CA MET A 108 -7.76 6.15 -1.79
C MET A 108 -6.77 6.05 -2.95
N SER A 109 -7.15 6.55 -4.13
CA SER A 109 -6.25 6.64 -5.29
C SER A 109 -5.06 7.55 -5.00
N ALA A 110 -5.31 8.74 -4.42
CA ALA A 110 -4.28 9.71 -4.12
C ALA A 110 -3.29 9.17 -3.08
N ALA A 111 -3.78 8.52 -2.03
CA ALA A 111 -2.96 7.89 -1.01
C ALA A 111 -2.11 6.74 -1.57
N ALA A 112 -2.64 5.91 -2.46
CA ALA A 112 -1.87 4.86 -3.13
C ALA A 112 -0.75 5.42 -4.01
N ILE A 113 -1.01 6.51 -4.75
CA ILE A 113 0.02 7.22 -5.54
C ILE A 113 1.10 7.79 -4.63
N ASN A 114 0.71 8.41 -3.50
CA ASN A 114 1.65 8.96 -2.53
C ASN A 114 2.53 7.87 -1.91
N ASP A 115 1.99 6.69 -1.61
CA ASP A 115 2.76 5.59 -1.04
C ASP A 115 3.85 5.11 -2.02
N VAL A 116 3.49 4.91 -3.31
CA VAL A 116 4.47 4.57 -4.36
C VAL A 116 5.53 5.65 -4.52
N ALA A 117 5.13 6.93 -4.55
CA ALA A 117 6.07 8.05 -4.67
C ALA A 117 7.02 8.13 -3.46
N ALA A 118 6.53 7.87 -2.25
CA ALA A 118 7.36 7.85 -1.05
C ALA A 118 8.42 6.75 -1.10
N TRP A 119 8.08 5.53 -1.54
CA TRP A 119 9.05 4.45 -1.71
C TRP A 119 10.11 4.76 -2.77
N VAL A 120 9.72 5.40 -3.88
CA VAL A 120 10.66 5.85 -4.93
C VAL A 120 11.60 6.93 -4.40
N LEU A 121 11.09 7.92 -3.67
CA LEU A 121 11.92 8.99 -3.10
C LEU A 121 12.83 8.48 -1.98
N LEU A 122 12.37 7.52 -1.17
CA LEU A 122 13.19 6.85 -0.18
C LEU A 122 14.31 6.02 -0.84
N ALA A 123 14.02 5.35 -1.96
CA ALA A 123 15.02 4.68 -2.78
C ALA A 123 16.12 5.62 -3.25
N LEU A 124 15.72 6.80 -3.74
CA LEU A 124 16.63 7.84 -4.16
C LEU A 124 17.48 8.38 -2.99
N ALA A 125 16.86 8.63 -1.83
CA ALA A 125 17.57 9.10 -0.64
C ALA A 125 18.69 8.12 -0.22
N VAL A 126 18.37 6.82 -0.13
CA VAL A 126 19.33 5.77 0.20
C VAL A 126 20.40 5.61 -0.89
N SER A 127 20.02 5.72 -2.16
CA SER A 127 20.98 5.67 -3.28
C SER A 127 22.04 6.76 -3.20
N LEU A 128 21.65 7.94 -2.74
CA LEU A 128 22.52 9.11 -2.67
C LEU A 128 23.34 9.14 -1.38
N SER A 129 22.99 8.35 -0.35
CA SER A 129 23.67 8.37 0.95
C SER A 129 25.04 7.69 0.98
N GLY A 130 25.47 7.07 -0.12
CA GLY A 130 26.86 6.62 -0.32
C GLY A 130 27.30 5.42 0.53
N ASP A 131 26.46 4.92 1.44
CA ASP A 131 26.71 3.66 2.13
C ASP A 131 26.69 2.52 1.11
N ARG A 132 27.63 1.57 1.22
CA ARG A 132 27.72 0.37 0.36
C ARG A 132 26.45 -0.50 0.36
N ASN A 133 25.46 -0.18 1.18
CA ASN A 133 24.11 -0.72 1.06
C ASN A 133 23.47 -0.19 -0.20
N SER A 134 23.52 -1.02 -1.23
CA SER A 134 23.19 -0.63 -2.58
C SER A 134 21.74 -0.12 -2.67
N PRO A 135 21.46 0.92 -3.49
CA PRO A 135 20.10 1.38 -3.85
C PRO A 135 19.19 0.28 -4.41
N LEU A 136 19.78 -0.88 -4.67
CA LEU A 136 19.12 -2.12 -4.96
C LEU A 136 18.03 -2.46 -3.96
N VAL A 137 18.14 -2.18 -2.65
CA VAL A 137 17.10 -2.62 -1.70
C VAL A 137 15.75 -1.93 -1.95
N PRO A 138 15.62 -0.60 -1.92
CA PRO A 138 14.31 0.03 -2.17
C PRO A 138 13.84 -0.15 -3.62
N LEU A 139 14.76 -0.19 -4.59
CA LEU A 139 14.45 -0.48 -5.98
C LEU A 139 13.91 -1.91 -6.15
N TRP A 140 14.50 -2.87 -5.45
CA TRP A 140 14.06 -4.27 -5.40
C TRP A 140 12.68 -4.40 -4.77
N VAL A 141 12.43 -3.70 -3.66
CA VAL A 141 11.11 -3.64 -3.01
C VAL A 141 10.07 -3.08 -3.98
N LEU A 142 10.38 -1.99 -4.69
CA LEU A 142 9.50 -1.38 -5.68
C LEU A 142 9.22 -2.32 -6.87
N LEU A 143 10.25 -2.88 -7.49
CA LEU A 143 10.13 -3.81 -8.62
C LEU A 143 9.36 -5.08 -8.22
N SER A 144 9.69 -5.65 -7.07
CA SER A 144 9.02 -6.83 -6.53
C SER A 144 7.56 -6.54 -6.16
N GLY A 145 7.27 -5.35 -5.64
CA GLY A 145 5.90 -4.88 -5.38
C GLY A 145 5.07 -4.74 -6.67
N ILE A 146 5.64 -4.12 -7.71
CA ILE A 146 4.99 -4.03 -9.03
C ILE A 146 4.76 -5.42 -9.60
N ALA A 147 5.78 -6.29 -9.56
CA ALA A 147 5.68 -7.67 -10.03
C ALA A 147 4.61 -8.46 -9.26
N PHE A 148 4.52 -8.29 -7.94
CA PHE A 148 3.50 -8.88 -7.08
C PHE A 148 2.10 -8.42 -7.49
N VAL A 149 1.87 -7.11 -7.66
CA VAL A 149 0.57 -6.58 -8.10
C VAL A 149 0.18 -7.16 -9.46
N ILE A 150 1.09 -7.16 -10.43
CA ILE A 150 0.86 -7.75 -11.77
C ILE A 150 0.52 -9.24 -11.65
N ALA A 151 1.29 -9.99 -10.87
CA ALA A 151 1.06 -11.42 -10.64
C ALA A 151 -0.33 -11.65 -10.02
N CYS A 152 -0.72 -10.89 -9.01
CA CYS A 152 -2.05 -10.96 -8.42
C CYS A 152 -3.14 -10.69 -9.47
N PHE A 153 -3.02 -9.63 -10.27
CA PHE A 153 -3.98 -9.30 -11.33
C PHE A 153 -4.11 -10.40 -12.40
N LEU A 154 -3.06 -11.17 -12.66
CA LEU A 154 -3.07 -12.26 -13.65
C LEU A 154 -3.53 -13.60 -13.07
N ILE A 155 -3.12 -13.90 -11.84
CA ILE A 155 -3.32 -15.20 -11.19
C ILE A 155 -4.68 -15.27 -10.52
N VAL A 156 -5.04 -14.24 -9.74
CA VAL A 156 -6.25 -14.25 -8.89
C VAL A 156 -7.52 -14.48 -9.71
N PRO A 157 -7.81 -13.73 -10.80
CA PRO A 157 -9.01 -13.96 -11.60
C PRO A 157 -9.04 -15.35 -12.28
N ARG A 158 -7.88 -15.93 -12.59
CA ARG A 158 -7.78 -17.26 -13.20
C ARG A 158 -8.08 -18.36 -12.19
N ILE A 159 -7.52 -18.25 -10.98
CA ILE A 159 -7.80 -19.19 -9.88
C ILE A 159 -9.29 -19.18 -9.56
N PHE A 160 -9.89 -17.99 -9.39
CA PHE A 160 -11.32 -17.89 -9.10
C PHE A 160 -12.21 -18.41 -10.22
N LYS A 161 -11.87 -18.17 -11.49
CA LYS A 161 -12.59 -18.78 -12.63
C LYS A 161 -12.47 -20.30 -12.64
N LEU A 162 -11.33 -20.86 -12.23
CA LEU A 162 -11.12 -22.30 -12.19
C LEU A 162 -11.87 -22.96 -11.05
N ILE A 163 -11.91 -22.32 -9.88
CA ILE A 163 -12.72 -22.75 -8.72
C ILE A 163 -14.20 -22.69 -9.07
N ALA A 164 -14.68 -21.58 -9.64
CA ALA A 164 -16.07 -21.41 -10.05
C ALA A 164 -16.52 -22.41 -11.13
N ARG A 165 -15.60 -22.94 -11.95
CA ARG A 165 -15.90 -24.01 -12.93
C ARG A 165 -15.93 -25.41 -12.33
N ARG A 166 -15.32 -25.61 -11.16
CA ARG A 166 -15.23 -26.91 -10.47
C ARG A 166 -16.29 -27.07 -9.40
N CYS A 167 -16.91 -25.99 -8.94
CA CYS A 167 -18.08 -26.04 -8.05
C CYS A 167 -19.37 -26.01 -8.89
N PRO A 168 -20.19 -27.08 -8.85
CA PRO A 168 -21.53 -27.08 -9.46
C PRO A 168 -22.45 -26.06 -8.78
N GLU A 169 -23.40 -25.49 -9.53
CA GLU A 169 -24.50 -24.70 -8.98
C GLU A 169 -25.28 -25.52 -7.95
N GLY A 170 -25.17 -25.23 -6.64
CA GLY A 170 -26.10 -25.74 -5.63
C GLY A 170 -25.54 -26.23 -4.29
N GLU A 171 -24.22 -26.35 -4.08
CA GLU A 171 -23.66 -26.69 -2.75
C GLU A 171 -23.48 -25.43 -1.87
N PRO A 172 -23.51 -25.53 -0.53
CA PRO A 172 -23.34 -24.37 0.36
C PRO A 172 -21.94 -23.78 0.18
N ILE A 173 -21.89 -22.74 -0.63
CA ILE A 173 -20.71 -21.99 -1.11
C ILE A 173 -19.98 -21.24 0.04
N GLY A 174 -20.43 -21.40 1.29
CA GLY A 174 -19.98 -20.59 2.42
C GLY A 174 -18.59 -20.94 2.96
N GLU A 175 -18.37 -22.19 3.37
CA GLU A 175 -17.20 -22.51 4.21
C GLU A 175 -15.88 -22.61 3.41
N MET A 176 -15.91 -23.28 2.26
CA MET A 176 -14.72 -23.44 1.41
C MET A 176 -14.24 -22.09 0.86
N TYR A 177 -15.15 -21.19 0.51
CA TYR A 177 -14.79 -19.87 -0.01
C TYR A 177 -14.22 -18.96 1.06
N VAL A 178 -14.75 -18.99 2.28
CA VAL A 178 -14.17 -18.25 3.42
C VAL A 178 -12.77 -18.77 3.73
N CYS A 179 -12.57 -20.10 3.74
CA CYS A 179 -11.23 -20.67 3.89
C CYS A 179 -10.26 -20.22 2.79
N VAL A 180 -10.67 -20.30 1.51
CA VAL A 180 -9.85 -19.85 0.39
C VAL A 180 -9.55 -18.34 0.49
N ALA A 181 -10.52 -17.53 0.88
CA ALA A 181 -10.33 -16.10 1.09
C ALA A 181 -9.28 -15.83 2.18
N LEU A 182 -9.46 -16.40 3.37
CA LEU A 182 -8.53 -16.25 4.49
C LEU A 182 -7.12 -16.74 4.13
N CYS A 183 -7.00 -17.93 3.53
CA CYS A 183 -5.70 -18.45 3.08
C CYS A 183 -5.06 -17.52 2.05
N SER A 184 -5.81 -17.03 1.06
CA SER A 184 -5.29 -16.15 0.03
C SER A 184 -4.80 -14.81 0.60
N VAL A 185 -5.50 -14.28 1.59
CA VAL A 185 -5.17 -13.05 2.30
C VAL A 185 -3.89 -13.22 3.13
N LEU A 186 -3.74 -14.34 3.84
CA LEU A 186 -2.53 -14.65 4.60
C LEU A 186 -1.32 -14.86 3.69
N ILE A 187 -1.49 -15.59 2.58
CA ILE A 187 -0.42 -15.82 1.59
C ILE A 187 0.03 -14.49 0.97
N ALA A 188 -0.93 -13.66 0.57
CA ALA A 188 -0.63 -12.35 0.00
C ALA A 188 0.06 -11.43 1.01
N GLY A 189 -0.44 -11.37 2.24
CA GLY A 189 0.17 -10.60 3.32
C GLY A 189 1.61 -11.02 3.57
N PHE A 190 1.84 -12.32 3.73
CA PHE A 190 3.19 -12.90 3.90
C PHE A 190 4.11 -12.59 2.70
N ALA A 191 3.60 -12.68 1.47
CA ALA A 191 4.39 -12.35 0.29
C ALA A 191 4.80 -10.88 0.25
N THR A 192 3.89 -9.94 0.55
CA THR A 192 4.26 -8.51 0.64
C THR A 192 5.25 -8.22 1.75
N ASP A 193 5.08 -8.84 2.92
CA ASP A 193 5.99 -8.68 4.06
C ASP A 193 7.40 -9.20 3.72
N ALA A 194 7.49 -10.36 3.07
CA ALA A 194 8.76 -10.93 2.60
C ALA A 194 9.45 -10.06 1.53
N ILE A 195 8.70 -9.26 0.76
CA ILE A 195 9.24 -8.29 -0.20
C ILE A 195 9.76 -7.03 0.52
N GLY A 196 9.34 -6.77 1.76
CA GLY A 196 9.65 -5.55 2.51
C GLY A 196 8.58 -4.46 2.41
N ILE A 197 7.39 -4.79 1.91
CA ILE A 197 6.19 -3.93 1.91
C ILE A 197 5.35 -4.32 3.13
N HIS A 198 4.55 -3.41 3.68
CA HIS A 198 3.64 -3.76 4.76
C HIS A 198 2.65 -4.86 4.34
N ALA A 199 2.53 -5.93 5.14
CA ALA A 199 1.62 -7.07 4.91
C ALA A 199 0.16 -6.67 4.61
N ILE A 200 -0.27 -5.54 5.17
CA ILE A 200 -1.59 -4.94 5.00
C ILE A 200 -1.89 -4.61 3.53
N PHE A 201 -0.87 -4.25 2.74
CA PHE A 201 -1.01 -3.94 1.32
C PHE A 201 -1.38 -5.18 0.48
N GLY A 202 -0.76 -6.33 0.76
CA GLY A 202 -1.08 -7.58 0.06
C GLY A 202 -2.53 -8.01 0.29
N ALA A 203 -3.02 -7.88 1.53
CA ALA A 203 -4.41 -8.15 1.87
C ALA A 203 -5.39 -7.22 1.15
N PHE A 204 -5.06 -5.94 1.06
CA PHE A 204 -5.84 -4.96 0.29
C PHE A 204 -5.92 -5.34 -1.20
N VAL A 205 -4.78 -5.62 -1.84
CA VAL A 205 -4.73 -6.02 -3.26
C VAL A 205 -5.57 -7.27 -3.51
N MET A 206 -5.50 -8.26 -2.62
CA MET A 206 -6.34 -9.46 -2.70
C MET A 206 -7.83 -9.14 -2.59
N GLY A 207 -8.22 -8.27 -1.66
CA GLY A 207 -9.62 -7.85 -1.49
C GLY A 207 -10.17 -7.15 -2.72
N VAL A 208 -9.37 -6.27 -3.33
CA VAL A 208 -9.75 -5.54 -4.54
C VAL A 208 -9.93 -6.46 -5.76
N LEU A 209 -9.16 -7.55 -5.84
CA LEU A 209 -9.21 -8.53 -6.93
C LEU A 209 -10.21 -9.66 -6.72
N PHE A 210 -10.70 -9.83 -5.50
CA PHE A 210 -11.64 -10.88 -5.17
C PHE A 210 -12.94 -10.70 -5.97
N PRO A 211 -13.47 -11.75 -6.63
CA PRO A 211 -14.65 -11.64 -7.46
C PRO A 211 -15.87 -11.21 -6.65
N LYS A 212 -16.55 -10.17 -7.12
CA LYS A 212 -17.79 -9.64 -6.54
C LYS A 212 -18.97 -10.18 -7.33
N GLY A 213 -19.46 -11.38 -7.00
CA GLY A 213 -20.60 -11.98 -7.70
C GLY A 213 -21.19 -13.20 -6.98
N HIS A 214 -22.48 -13.10 -6.64
CA HIS A 214 -23.36 -14.04 -5.91
C HIS A 214 -23.06 -14.29 -4.42
N PHE A 215 -22.81 -13.24 -3.65
CA PHE A 215 -22.84 -13.27 -2.18
C PHE A 215 -23.54 -12.04 -1.57
N ALA A 216 -24.55 -11.52 -2.28
CA ALA A 216 -25.53 -10.56 -1.75
C ALA A 216 -26.92 -11.15 -1.95
#